data_AF-A0A2D7UEE1-F1
#
_entry.id   AF-A0A2D7UEE1-F1
#
_cell.length_a   1.000
_cell.length_b   1.000
_cell.length_c   1.000
_cell.angle_alpha   90.00
_cell.angle_beta   90.00
_cell.angle_gamma   90.00
#
_symmetry.space_group_name_H-M   'P 1'
#
loop_
_entity.id
_entity.type
_entity.pdbx_description
1 polymer ?
#
loop_
_entity_poly.entity_id
_entity_poly.type
_entity_poly.pdbx_seq_one_letter_code
_entity_poly.pdbx_strand_id
1 'polypeptide(L)'
;MVGQINHHLYRKRGFYYFCRRVPKALLEHYPKPRIVVALKTRQFRDALRQSQIISKRLDDQWFHMQLDAMGLDNVQTKLFQPFITAR
;
A
#
# COMPACT_ATOMS: atom_id res chain seq x y z
N MET A 1 -5.50 6.04 -22.35
CA MET A 1 -4.21 6.32 -21.69
C MET A 1 -4.33 6.28 -20.17
N VAL A 2 -3.50 5.51 -19.48
CA VAL A 2 -3.35 5.57 -18.02
C VAL A 2 -2.26 6.60 -17.72
N GLY A 3 -2.64 7.81 -17.36
CA GLY A 3 -1.68 8.84 -16.95
C GLY A 3 -1.13 8.50 -15.57
N GLN A 4 0.12 8.04 -15.50
CA GLN A 4 0.89 8.05 -14.25
C GLN A 4 1.22 9.51 -13.93
N ILE A 5 0.45 10.07 -13.01
CA ILE A 5 0.56 11.45 -12.54
C ILE A 5 1.57 11.57 -11.37
N ASN A 6 1.81 10.47 -10.66
CA ASN A 6 2.87 10.27 -9.67
C ASN A 6 3.25 8.79 -9.71
N HIS A 7 4.48 8.42 -9.35
CA HIS A 7 5.01 7.05 -9.50
C HIS A 7 4.08 5.94 -8.94
N HIS A 8 3.23 6.29 -7.95
CA HIS A 8 2.30 5.37 -7.29
C HIS A 8 0.81 5.67 -7.54
N LEU A 9 0.44 6.67 -8.37
CA LEU A 9 -0.96 7.03 -8.63
C LEU A 9 -1.34 6.84 -10.09
N TYR A 10 -2.52 6.28 -10.30
CA TYR A 10 -3.14 6.22 -11.62
C TYR A 10 -4.65 6.45 -11.54
N ARG A 11 -5.23 6.92 -12.64
CA ARG A 11 -6.68 7.19 -12.74
C ARG A 11 -7.36 6.11 -13.55
N LYS A 12 -8.46 5.56 -13.03
CA LYS A 12 -9.30 4.57 -13.75
C LYS A 12 -10.78 4.88 -13.48
N ARG A 13 -11.59 4.96 -14.55
CA ARG A 13 -13.04 5.24 -14.47
C ARG A 13 -13.40 6.49 -13.63
N GLY A 14 -12.56 7.54 -13.68
CA GLY A 14 -12.80 8.80 -12.95
C GLY A 14 -12.40 8.79 -11.47
N PHE A 15 -11.90 7.66 -10.95
CA PHE A 15 -11.36 7.56 -9.59
C PHE A 15 -9.84 7.38 -9.60
N TYR A 16 -9.18 7.87 -8.54
CA TYR A 16 -7.76 7.64 -8.32
C TYR A 16 -7.51 6.34 -7.57
N TYR A 17 -6.47 5.65 -8.01
CA TYR A 17 -5.98 4.41 -7.44
C TYR A 17 -4.51 4.58 -7.07
N PHE A 18 -4.15 4.02 -5.94
CA PHE A 18 -2.78 3.89 -5.47
C PHE A 18 -2.26 2.50 -5.86
N CYS A 19 -1.05 2.44 -6.40
CA CYS A 19 -0.34 1.19 -6.69
C CYS A 19 1.10 1.31 -6.22
N ARG A 20 1.53 0.35 -5.40
CA ARG A 20 2.92 0.24 -4.94
C ARG A 20 3.39 -1.21 -5.00
N ARG A 21 4.67 -1.43 -5.34
CA ARG A 21 5.30 -2.75 -5.32
C ARG A 21 5.64 -3.16 -3.89
N VAL A 22 5.39 -4.42 -3.55
CA VAL A 22 5.83 -5.02 -2.29
C VAL A 22 7.32 -5.37 -2.39
N PRO A 23 8.14 -5.08 -1.36
CA PRO A 23 9.55 -5.49 -1.31
C PRO A 23 9.68 -7.01 -1.38
N LYS A 24 10.77 -7.50 -2.00
CA LYS A 24 10.98 -8.94 -2.21
C LYS A 24 10.98 -9.75 -0.91
N ALA A 25 11.61 -9.22 0.15
CA ALA A 25 11.64 -9.84 1.47
C ALA A 25 10.25 -10.07 2.08
N LEU A 26 9.25 -9.29 1.65
CA LEU A 26 7.88 -9.37 2.14
C LEU A 26 6.97 -10.17 1.20
N LEU A 27 7.43 -10.53 0.00
CA LEU A 27 6.61 -11.26 -0.96
C LEU A 27 6.14 -12.62 -0.43
N GLU A 28 6.91 -13.25 0.47
CA GLU A 28 6.51 -14.52 1.09
C GLU A 28 5.25 -14.38 1.96
N HIS A 29 5.04 -13.19 2.54
CA HIS A 29 3.91 -12.90 3.43
C HIS A 29 2.71 -12.29 2.68
N TYR A 30 2.88 -11.89 1.41
CA TYR A 30 1.82 -11.25 0.63
C TYR A 30 1.41 -12.12 -0.58
N PRO A 31 0.11 -12.33 -0.80
CA PRO A 31 -0.35 -13.12 -1.95
C PRO A 31 -0.11 -12.43 -3.30
N LYS A 32 0.20 -11.13 -3.31
CA LYS A 32 0.37 -10.33 -4.53
C LYS A 32 1.61 -9.43 -4.44
N PRO A 33 2.38 -9.29 -5.54
CA PRO A 33 3.58 -8.46 -5.56
C PRO A 33 3.32 -6.95 -5.63
N ARG A 34 2.05 -6.55 -5.76
CA ARG A 34 1.62 -5.16 -5.85
C ARG A 34 0.39 -4.93 -4.99
N ILE A 35 0.44 -3.88 -4.17
CA ILE A 35 -0.70 -3.41 -3.39
C ILE A 35 -1.42 -2.36 -4.23
N VAL A 36 -2.70 -2.60 -4.50
CA VAL A 36 -3.57 -1.69 -5.23
C VAL A 36 -4.74 -1.29 -4.34
N VAL A 37 -4.88 0.01 -4.10
CA VAL A 37 -5.93 0.56 -3.23
C VAL A 37 -6.70 1.64 -3.99
N ALA A 38 -8.03 1.54 -3.98
CA ALA A 38 -8.88 2.61 -4.49
C ALA A 38 -8.93 3.75 -3.47
N LEU A 39 -8.51 4.95 -3.87
CA LEU A 39 -8.52 6.13 -2.97
C LEU A 39 -9.92 6.74 -2.81
N LYS A 40 -10.88 6.29 -3.63
CA LYS A 40 -12.28 6.74 -3.68
C LYS A 40 -12.45 8.26 -3.86
N THR A 41 -11.41 8.96 -4.29
CA THR A 41 -11.44 10.39 -4.58
C THR A 41 -11.33 10.65 -6.09
N ARG A 42 -11.98 11.74 -6.53
CA ARG A 42 -11.93 12.29 -7.89
C ARG A 42 -11.00 13.50 -7.98
N GLN A 43 -10.55 14.04 -6.83
CA GLN A 43 -9.68 15.21 -6.75
C GLN A 43 -8.22 14.78 -6.66
N PHE A 44 -7.36 15.42 -7.45
CA PHE A 44 -5.93 15.07 -7.51
C PHE A 44 -5.21 15.38 -6.19
N ARG A 45 -5.49 16.53 -5.57
CA ARG A 45 -4.83 16.96 -4.32
C ARG A 45 -5.11 16.00 -3.16
N ASP A 46 -6.37 15.59 -3.00
CA ASP A 46 -6.76 14.60 -2.00
C ASP A 46 -6.13 13.24 -2.28
N ALA A 47 -6.13 12.83 -3.56
CA ALA A 47 -5.52 11.57 -3.97
C ALA A 47 -4.01 11.55 -3.66
N LEU A 48 -3.31 12.66 -3.92
CA LEU A 48 -1.90 12.81 -3.59
C LEU A 48 -1.67 12.73 -2.08
N ARG A 49 -2.43 13.48 -1.28
CA ARG A 49 -2.33 13.44 0.19
C ARG A 49 -2.57 12.03 0.74
N GLN A 50 -3.65 11.37 0.31
CA GLN A 50 -3.96 10.00 0.72
C GLN A 50 -2.85 9.02 0.29
N SER A 51 -2.28 9.19 -0.90
CA SER A 51 -1.18 8.35 -1.37
C SER A 51 0.07 8.45 -0.51
N GLN A 52 0.38 9.66 -0.04
CA GLN A 52 1.53 9.89 0.85
C GLN A 52 1.28 9.23 2.21
N ILE A 53 0.08 9.38 2.78
CA ILE A 53 -0.30 8.75 4.04
C ILE A 53 -0.24 7.22 3.94
N ILE A 54 -0.81 6.64 2.88
CA ILE A 54 -0.77 5.18 2.65
C ILE A 54 0.67 4.70 2.44
N SER A 55 1.48 5.47 1.70
CA SER A 55 2.89 5.12 1.48
C SER A 55 3.64 5.06 2.80
N LYS A 56 3.50 6.09 3.65
CA LYS A 56 4.12 6.16 4.98
C LYS A 56 3.69 5.00 5.87
N ARG A 57 2.39 4.73 5.97
CA ARG A 57 1.87 3.58 6.73
C ARG A 57 2.41 2.24 6.25
N LEU A 58 2.53 2.07 4.92
CA LEU A 58 3.14 0.85 4.35
C LEU A 58 4.62 0.75 4.71
N ASP A 59 5.36 1.86 4.67
CA ASP A 59 6.78 1.87 5.04
C ASP A 59 6.95 1.51 6.52
N ASP A 60 6.16 2.10 7.41
CA ASP A 60 6.18 1.77 8.84
C ASP A 60 5.86 0.28 9.06
N GLN A 61 4.81 -0.24 8.43
CA GLN A 61 4.44 -1.65 8.55
C GLN A 61 5.54 -2.59 8.01
N TRP A 62 6.12 -2.26 6.86
CA TRP A 62 7.21 -3.04 6.27
C TRP A 62 8.49 -2.99 7.11
N PHE A 63 8.74 -1.87 7.78
CA PHE A 63 9.82 -1.74 8.72
C PHE A 63 9.60 -2.62 9.95
N HIS A 64 8.40 -2.59 10.53
CA HIS A 64 8.03 -3.48 11.64
C HIS A 64 8.18 -4.97 11.27
N MET A 65 7.63 -5.41 10.12
CA MET A 65 7.79 -6.81 9.69
C MET A 65 9.25 -7.23 9.48
N GLN A 66 10.13 -6.30 9.09
CA GLN A 66 11.56 -6.57 8.99
C GLN A 66 12.22 -6.66 10.37
N LEU A 67 11.80 -5.84 11.33
CA LEU A 67 12.24 -5.95 12.73
C LEU A 67 11.80 -7.28 13.34
N ASP A 68 10.60 -7.77 13.01
CA ASP A 68 10.05 -9.05 13.50
C ASP A 68 10.81 -10.23 12.93
N ALA A 69 11.10 -10.18 11.64
CA ALA A 69 12.00 -11.13 11.00
C ALA A 69 13.42 -11.14 11.62
N MET A 70 13.86 -10.02 12.20
CA MET A 70 15.14 -9.91 12.92
C MET A 70 15.03 -10.24 14.42
N GLY A 71 13.82 -10.52 14.94
CA GLY A 71 13.57 -10.81 16.35
C GLY A 71 13.68 -9.58 17.27
N LEU A 72 13.48 -8.38 16.73
CA LEU A 72 13.71 -7.10 17.42
C LEU A 72 12.43 -6.37 17.86
N ASP A 73 11.23 -6.80 17.47
CA ASP A 73 9.96 -6.21 17.92
C ASP A 73 9.03 -7.21 18.63
N ASN A 74 8.46 -6.74 19.74
CA ASN A 74 7.58 -7.48 20.62
C ASN A 74 6.32 -6.63 20.85
N VAL A 75 5.68 -6.10 19.79
CA VAL A 75 4.47 -5.25 19.94
C VAL A 75 3.52 -5.36 18.73
N GLN A 76 2.40 -6.08 18.94
CA GLN A 76 1.10 -6.00 18.25
C GLN A 76 1.05 -5.85 16.71
N THR A 77 1.25 -6.96 16.01
CA THR A 77 0.75 -7.13 14.62
C THR A 77 -0.76 -7.44 14.61
N LYS A 78 -1.61 -6.43 14.80
CA LYS A 78 -3.07 -6.60 14.64
C LYS A 78 -3.80 -5.39 14.06
N LEU A 79 -3.23 -4.64 13.13
CA LEU A 79 -3.95 -3.48 12.54
C LEU A 79 -3.71 -3.27 11.04
N PHE A 80 -3.76 -4.30 10.20
CA PHE A 80 -4.34 -4.19 8.84
C PHE A 80 -4.38 -5.57 8.19
N GLN A 81 -5.48 -6.32 8.36
CA GLN A 81 -5.79 -7.36 7.40
C GLN A 81 -6.09 -6.65 6.07
N PRO A 82 -5.40 -6.94 4.96
CA PRO A 82 -5.92 -6.53 3.67
C PRO A 82 -7.27 -7.22 3.53
N PHE A 83 -8.36 -6.44 3.59
CA PHE A 83 -9.67 -6.83 3.11
C PHE A 83 -9.56 -7.02 1.58
N ILE A 84 -8.89 -8.10 1.18
CA ILE A 84 -8.88 -8.63 -0.17
C ILE A 84 -9.09 -10.13 -0.01
N THR A 85 -10.15 -10.50 0.73
CA THR A 85 -10.86 -11.74 0.45
C THR A 85 -11.62 -11.53 -0.86
N ALA A 86 -11.10 -12.09 -1.93
CA ALA A 86 -11.90 -12.43 -3.09
C ALA A 86 -11.27 -13.67 -3.74
N ARG A 87 -11.76 -14.82 -3.23
CA ARG A 87 -11.57 -16.21 -3.67
C ARG A 87 -10.25 -16.87 -3.31
#